data_AF-A0A7W5HN70-F1
#
_entry.id   AF-A0A7W5HN70-F1
#
_cell.length_a   1.000
_cell.length_b   1.000
_cell.length_c   1.000
_cell.angle_alpha   90.00
_cell.angle_beta   90.00
_cell.angle_gamma   90.00
#
_symmetry.space_group_name_H-M   'P 1'
#
loop_
_entity.id
_entity.type
_entity.pdbx_description
1 polymer ?
#
loop_
_entity_poly.entity_id
_entity_poly.type
_entity_poly.pdbx_seq_one_letter_code
_entity_poly.pdbx_strand_id
1 'polypeptide(L)'
;MNQPLSHHLLTMAYQNAWANHRLAKAWLQLSPAELAAPRVSFFPSLSATLNHILTCDWFYVDALERELRGDEPHPDCYVFFNEDEPFTHGTDLKREQALVDRRLIAYCEQLRDADLGRLVTIARDTPQHDSRLRMLSHLFEHQIHHRGQVHAMLSGTRVKPPQLDEFFCAGEAKLRAEDFAELGWTEALIWGV
;
A
#
# COMPACT_ATOMS: atom_id res chain seq x y z
N MET A 1 17.47 -10.73 -19.38
CA MET A 1 16.16 -11.33 -19.71
C MET A 1 15.11 -10.29 -19.37
N ASN A 2 14.15 -10.06 -20.27
CA ASN A 2 13.03 -9.16 -20.00
C ASN A 2 12.19 -9.76 -18.86
N GLN A 3 11.83 -8.96 -17.85
CA GLN A 3 11.08 -9.37 -16.65
C GLN A 3 9.78 -8.56 -16.53
N PRO A 4 8.92 -8.56 -17.57
CA PRO A 4 7.83 -7.59 -17.68
C PRO A 4 6.81 -7.68 -16.54
N LEU A 5 6.51 -8.87 -16.02
CA LEU A 5 5.49 -9.02 -14.98
C LEU A 5 6.02 -8.63 -13.60
N SER A 6 7.20 -9.11 -13.22
CA SER A 6 7.83 -8.73 -11.94
C SER A 6 8.20 -7.24 -11.92
N HIS A 7 8.64 -6.67 -13.05
CA HIS A 7 8.82 -5.23 -13.17
C HIS A 7 7.49 -4.47 -13.03
N HIS A 8 6.39 -4.95 -13.63
CA HIS A 8 5.08 -4.34 -13.44
C HIS A 8 4.66 -4.37 -11.95
N LEU A 9 4.85 -5.48 -11.25
CA LEU A 9 4.56 -5.57 -9.80
C LEU A 9 5.43 -4.62 -8.97
N LEU A 10 6.70 -4.43 -9.34
CA LEU A 10 7.56 -3.43 -8.73
C LEU A 10 7.04 -2.00 -8.96
N THR A 11 6.61 -1.69 -10.19
CA THR A 11 6.03 -0.37 -10.49
C THR A 11 4.70 -0.14 -9.76
N MET A 12 3.90 -1.19 -9.52
CA MET A 12 2.72 -1.12 -8.66
C MET A 12 3.08 -0.85 -7.20
N ALA A 13 4.17 -1.43 -6.67
CA ALA A 13 4.65 -1.12 -5.33
C ALA A 13 5.11 0.34 -5.19
N TYR A 14 5.84 0.88 -6.18
CA TYR A 14 6.16 2.31 -6.22
C TYR A 14 4.91 3.18 -6.35
N GLN A 15 3.94 2.78 -7.17
CA GLN A 15 2.67 3.49 -7.29
C GLN A 15 1.94 3.56 -5.96
N ASN A 16 1.88 2.44 -5.23
CA ASN A 16 1.22 2.39 -3.93
C ASN A 16 1.86 3.37 -2.95
N ALA A 17 3.18 3.32 -2.85
CA ALA A 17 3.95 4.16 -1.96
C ALA A 17 3.87 5.66 -2.32
N TRP A 18 3.89 6.00 -3.61
CA TRP A 18 3.66 7.37 -4.09
C TRP A 18 2.25 7.86 -3.75
N ALA A 19 1.23 7.05 -4.02
CA ALA A 19 -0.15 7.42 -3.78
C ALA A 19 -0.43 7.60 -2.27
N ASN A 20 0.14 6.75 -1.42
CA ASN A 20 0.09 6.89 0.03
C ASN A 20 0.78 8.18 0.49
N HIS A 21 2.00 8.46 0.00
CA HIS A 21 2.72 9.68 0.33
C HIS A 21 1.96 10.95 -0.05
N ARG A 22 1.41 10.99 -1.26
CA ARG A 22 0.65 12.13 -1.76
C ARG A 22 -0.66 12.31 -0.99
N LEU A 23 -1.40 11.24 -0.74
CA LEU A 23 -2.62 11.29 0.05
C LEU A 23 -2.34 11.69 1.51
N ALA A 24 -1.17 11.33 2.04
CA ALA A 24 -0.73 11.74 3.36
C ALA A 24 -0.60 13.24 3.52
N LYS A 25 -0.13 13.95 2.48
CA LYS A 25 -0.11 15.41 2.48
C LYS A 25 -1.48 16.03 2.70
N ALA A 26 -2.55 15.37 2.23
CA ALA A 26 -3.92 15.83 2.43
C ALA A 26 -4.41 15.52 3.85
N TRP A 27 -4.36 14.26 4.30
CA TRP A 27 -4.92 13.91 5.62
C TRP A 27 -4.14 14.54 6.78
N LEU A 28 -2.85 14.83 6.62
CA LEU A 28 -2.05 15.52 7.64
C LEU A 28 -2.48 16.97 7.89
N GLN A 29 -3.30 17.56 7.01
CA GLN A 29 -3.88 18.88 7.25
C GLN A 29 -5.10 18.83 8.17
N LEU A 30 -5.64 17.64 8.44
CA LEU A 30 -6.79 17.43 9.31
C LEU A 30 -6.34 17.24 10.76
N SER A 31 -7.14 17.74 11.70
CA SER A 31 -6.97 17.43 13.13
C SER A 31 -7.31 15.95 13.42
N PRO A 32 -6.86 15.40 14.56
CA PRO A 32 -7.25 14.05 14.98
C PRO A 32 -8.77 13.85 15.04
N ALA A 33 -9.51 14.87 15.51
CA ALA A 33 -10.97 14.83 15.53
C ALA A 33 -11.59 14.80 14.11
N GLU A 34 -11.02 15.51 13.14
CA GLU A 34 -11.48 15.49 11.75
C GLU A 34 -11.19 14.15 11.04
N LEU A 35 -10.09 13.48 11.41
CA LEU A 35 -9.74 12.12 10.91
C LEU A 35 -10.68 11.05 11.47
N ALA A 36 -11.01 11.14 12.77
CA ALA A 36 -11.89 10.20 13.45
C ALA A 36 -13.39 10.49 13.23
N ALA A 37 -13.74 11.65 12.67
CA ALA A 37 -15.12 12.06 12.47
C ALA A 37 -15.92 11.02 11.63
N PRO A 38 -17.17 10.70 12.01
CA PRO A 38 -18.02 9.79 11.24
C PRO A 38 -18.26 10.25 9.81
N ARG A 39 -18.16 9.33 8.85
CA ARG A 39 -18.34 9.56 7.41
C ARG A 39 -19.08 8.40 6.73
N VAL A 40 -19.63 8.67 5.55
CA VAL A 40 -20.25 7.65 4.70
C VAL A 40 -19.16 6.90 3.94
N SER A 41 -18.86 5.68 4.38
CA SER A 41 -17.90 4.76 3.77
C SER A 41 -18.10 3.36 4.39
N PHE A 42 -17.43 2.33 3.86
CA PHE A 42 -17.45 0.98 4.43
C PHE A 42 -16.90 0.97 5.86
N PHE A 43 -15.74 1.59 6.08
CA PHE A 43 -15.26 1.97 7.41
C PHE A 43 -15.67 3.42 7.68
N PRO A 44 -16.41 3.72 8.75
CA PRO A 44 -17.11 5.00 8.89
C PRO A 44 -16.21 6.18 9.32
N SER A 45 -14.91 6.16 9.06
CA SER A 45 -13.99 7.30 9.26
C SER A 45 -12.72 7.19 8.40
N LEU A 46 -12.00 8.31 8.24
CA LEU A 46 -10.68 8.30 7.59
C LEU A 46 -9.68 7.49 8.42
N SER A 47 -9.69 7.67 9.74
CA SER A 47 -8.84 6.93 10.68
C SER A 47 -9.03 5.42 10.55
N ALA A 48 -10.28 4.94 10.60
CA ALA A 48 -10.59 3.52 10.48
C ALA A 48 -10.16 2.95 9.13
N THR A 49 -10.42 3.66 8.03
CA THR A 49 -10.02 3.17 6.69
C THR A 49 -8.51 3.13 6.53
N LEU A 50 -7.78 4.14 7.01
CA LEU A 50 -6.31 4.17 6.93
C LEU A 50 -5.66 3.08 7.78
N ASN A 51 -6.16 2.84 8.99
CA ASN A 51 -5.69 1.75 9.83
C ASN A 51 -5.97 0.38 9.21
N HIS A 52 -7.16 0.19 8.60
CA HIS A 52 -7.48 -1.06 7.89
C HIS A 52 -6.53 -1.33 6.72
N ILE A 53 -6.18 -0.31 5.93
CA ILE A 53 -5.17 -0.46 4.87
C ILE A 53 -3.85 -0.91 5.49
N LEU A 54 -3.39 -0.22 6.54
CA LEU A 54 -2.10 -0.49 7.18
C LEU A 54 -2.02 -1.90 7.78
N THR A 55 -3.05 -2.35 8.49
CA THR A 55 -3.06 -3.68 9.12
C THR A 55 -3.16 -4.79 8.08
N CYS A 56 -3.92 -4.60 7.00
CA CYS A 56 -3.89 -5.51 5.84
C CYS A 56 -2.53 -5.55 5.16
N ASP A 57 -1.87 -4.40 4.99
CA ASP A 57 -0.53 -4.32 4.42
C ASP A 57 0.48 -5.09 5.27
N TRP A 58 0.48 -4.92 6.60
CA TRP A 58 1.32 -5.70 7.50
C TRP A 58 1.09 -7.20 7.38
N PHE A 59 -0.18 -7.61 7.37
CA PHE A 59 -0.59 -9.01 7.24
C PHE A 59 -0.07 -9.66 5.95
N TYR A 60 -0.30 -9.03 4.80
CA TYR A 60 0.12 -9.59 3.51
C TYR A 60 1.62 -9.49 3.28
N VAL A 61 2.26 -8.38 3.65
CA VAL A 61 3.70 -8.19 3.48
C VAL A 61 4.50 -9.14 4.38
N ASP A 62 4.04 -9.42 5.61
CA ASP A 62 4.67 -10.45 6.45
C ASP A 62 4.64 -11.83 5.79
N ALA A 63 3.48 -12.25 5.27
CA ALA A 63 3.34 -13.54 4.59
C ALA A 63 4.25 -13.66 3.35
N LEU A 64 4.30 -12.60 2.55
CA LEU A 64 5.17 -12.51 1.37
C LEU A 64 6.65 -12.61 1.76
N GLU A 65 7.10 -11.83 2.72
CA GLU A 65 8.50 -11.81 3.14
C GLU A 65 8.94 -13.12 3.82
N ARG A 66 8.06 -13.75 4.61
CA ARG A 66 8.32 -15.09 5.18
C ARG A 66 8.55 -16.12 4.10
N GLU A 67 7.66 -16.17 3.11
CA GLU A 67 7.83 -17.08 1.97
C GLU A 67 9.14 -16.83 1.24
N LEU A 68 9.53 -15.56 1.04
CA LEU A 68 10.79 -15.21 0.38
C LEU A 68 12.02 -15.68 1.16
N ARG A 69 11.99 -15.61 2.49
CA ARG A 69 13.06 -16.11 3.37
C ARG A 69 13.06 -17.63 3.52
N GLY A 70 11.97 -18.29 3.12
CA GLY A 70 11.75 -19.72 3.39
C GLY A 70 11.37 -20.01 4.84
N ASP A 71 10.84 -19.00 5.56
CA ASP A 71 10.31 -19.17 6.90
C ASP A 71 8.95 -19.87 6.86
N GLU A 72 8.58 -20.54 7.96
CA GLU A 72 7.22 -21.01 8.16
C GLU A 72 6.20 -19.84 8.16
N PRO A 73 4.95 -20.08 7.71
CA PRO A 73 3.88 -19.09 7.81
C PRO A 73 3.74 -18.52 9.22
N HIS A 74 3.25 -17.27 9.34
CA HIS A 74 3.07 -16.65 10.65
C HIS A 74 2.16 -17.53 11.54
N PRO A 75 2.61 -17.92 12.75
CA PRO A 75 1.87 -18.87 13.59
C PRO A 75 0.55 -18.32 14.12
N ASP A 76 0.45 -17.00 14.26
CA ASP A 76 -0.79 -16.28 14.57
C ASP A 76 -0.97 -15.14 13.57
N CYS A 77 -1.59 -15.41 12.43
CA CYS A 77 -1.76 -14.37 11.40
C CYS A 77 -2.79 -13.30 11.79
N TYR A 78 -3.57 -13.48 12.85
CA TYR A 78 -4.57 -12.51 13.29
C TYR A 78 -4.00 -11.41 14.18
N VAL A 79 -2.75 -11.56 14.63
CA VAL A 79 -2.06 -10.58 15.48
C VAL A 79 -2.09 -9.16 14.91
N PHE A 80 -2.07 -9.01 13.58
CA PHE A 80 -2.11 -7.71 12.89
C PHE A 80 -3.45 -6.99 13.00
N PHE A 81 -4.50 -7.69 13.43
CA PHE A 81 -5.86 -7.18 13.58
C PHE A 81 -6.34 -7.16 15.03
N ASN A 82 -5.44 -7.35 16.01
CA ASN A 82 -5.79 -7.28 17.43
C ASN A 82 -6.28 -5.89 17.85
N GLU A 83 -5.83 -4.85 17.14
CA GLU A 83 -6.28 -3.47 17.28
C GLU A 83 -6.82 -3.00 15.93
N ASP A 84 -8.08 -2.57 15.89
CA ASP A 84 -8.71 -2.08 14.65
C ASP A 84 -8.11 -0.73 14.21
N GLU A 85 -7.72 0.12 15.18
CA GLU A 85 -7.13 1.44 14.95
C GLU A 85 -5.85 1.63 15.80
N PRO A 86 -4.73 0.95 15.47
CA PRO A 86 -3.48 1.05 16.22
C PRO A 86 -2.90 2.47 16.26
N PHE A 87 -3.27 3.35 15.31
CA PHE A 87 -2.83 4.74 15.28
C PHE A 87 -3.98 5.72 15.11
N THR A 88 -4.03 6.70 16.01
CA THR A 88 -5.03 7.79 16.00
C THR A 88 -4.46 9.12 15.50
N HIS A 89 -3.13 9.23 15.38
CA HIS A 89 -2.45 10.42 14.87
C HIS A 89 -2.04 10.20 13.42
N GLY A 90 -2.42 11.14 12.54
CA GLY A 90 -2.12 11.06 11.11
C GLY A 90 -0.62 10.97 10.77
N THR A 91 0.24 11.49 11.65
CA THR A 91 1.71 11.38 11.51
C THR A 91 2.22 9.98 11.72
N ASP A 92 1.64 9.23 12.66
CA ASP A 92 2.01 7.84 12.92
C ASP A 92 1.51 6.93 11.80
N LEU A 93 0.26 7.14 11.35
CA LEU A 93 -0.28 6.46 10.16
C LEU A 93 0.62 6.66 8.94
N LYS A 94 1.03 7.90 8.64
CA LYS A 94 1.96 8.17 7.53
C LYS A 94 3.29 7.44 7.72
N ARG A 95 3.86 7.48 8.93
CA ARG A 95 5.16 6.88 9.23
C ARG A 95 5.12 5.36 9.01
N GLU A 96 4.11 4.70 9.54
CA GLU A 96 3.97 3.24 9.49
C GLU A 96 3.60 2.75 8.10
N GLN A 97 2.74 3.48 7.39
CA GLN A 97 2.44 3.23 5.99
C GLN A 97 3.71 3.32 5.14
N ALA A 98 4.52 4.37 5.32
CA ALA A 98 5.79 4.51 4.60
C ALA A 98 6.81 3.41 4.93
N LEU A 99 6.76 2.82 6.13
CA LEU A 99 7.64 1.70 6.51
C LEU A 99 7.23 0.41 5.78
N VAL A 100 5.94 0.07 5.74
CA VAL A 100 5.46 -1.11 5.02
C VAL A 100 5.56 -0.94 3.50
N ASP A 101 5.37 0.27 2.98
CA ASP A 101 5.58 0.61 1.58
C ASP A 101 7.01 0.30 1.11
N ARG A 102 8.03 0.68 1.91
CA ARG A 102 9.44 0.36 1.62
C ARG A 102 9.72 -1.14 1.63
N ARG A 103 9.10 -1.87 2.57
CA ARG A 103 9.21 -3.33 2.64
C ARG A 103 8.61 -3.99 1.39
N LEU A 104 7.44 -3.54 0.95
CA LEU A 104 6.78 -4.04 -0.25
C LEU A 104 7.59 -3.74 -1.52
N ILE A 105 8.17 -2.55 -1.65
CA ILE A 105 9.09 -2.22 -2.74
C ILE A 105 10.29 -3.18 -2.73
N ALA A 106 10.98 -3.32 -1.59
CA ALA A 106 12.15 -4.18 -1.45
C ALA A 106 11.82 -5.66 -1.73
N TYR A 107 10.62 -6.11 -1.38
CA TYR A 107 10.12 -7.43 -1.75
C TYR A 107 9.99 -7.57 -3.28
N CYS A 108 9.32 -6.62 -3.94
CA CYS A 108 9.10 -6.65 -5.38
C CYS A 108 10.39 -6.54 -6.21
N GLU A 109 11.41 -5.80 -5.74
CA GLU A 109 12.73 -5.69 -6.41
C GLU A 109 13.45 -7.05 -6.59
N GLN A 110 13.18 -7.99 -5.70
CA GLN A 110 13.79 -9.32 -5.70
C GLN A 110 13.05 -10.30 -6.61
N LEU A 111 11.84 -9.97 -7.07
CA LEU A 111 11.02 -10.89 -7.86
C LEU A 111 11.57 -11.08 -9.27
N ARG A 112 11.33 -12.26 -9.81
CA ARG A 112 11.58 -12.64 -11.20
C ARG A 112 10.33 -13.35 -11.72
N ASP A 113 10.04 -13.20 -13.01
CA ASP A 113 8.85 -13.75 -13.66
C ASP A 113 8.75 -15.27 -13.45
N ALA A 114 9.90 -15.96 -13.46
CA ALA A 114 9.97 -17.41 -13.24
C ALA A 114 9.50 -17.86 -11.85
N ASP A 115 9.56 -16.98 -10.85
CA ASP A 115 9.25 -17.31 -9.45
C ASP A 115 7.84 -16.86 -9.05
N LEU A 116 7.11 -16.15 -9.91
CA LEU A 116 5.79 -15.60 -9.60
C LEU A 116 4.72 -16.67 -9.31
N GLY A 117 4.97 -17.92 -9.73
CA GLY A 117 4.12 -19.08 -9.44
C GLY A 117 4.33 -19.72 -8.08
N ARG A 118 5.36 -19.32 -7.32
CA ARG A 118 5.62 -19.86 -5.97
C ARG A 118 4.45 -19.54 -5.03
N LEU A 119 4.11 -20.51 -4.18
CA LEU A 119 2.98 -20.40 -3.26
C LEU A 119 3.37 -19.64 -1.99
N VAL A 120 2.55 -18.66 -1.64
CA VAL A 120 2.55 -17.96 -0.37
C VAL A 120 1.43 -18.56 0.47
N THR A 121 1.76 -18.97 1.70
CA THR A 121 0.80 -19.59 2.62
C THR A 121 0.49 -18.66 3.77
N ILE A 122 -0.80 -18.49 4.07
CA ILE A 122 -1.27 -17.84 5.29
C ILE A 122 -2.02 -18.88 6.14
N ALA A 123 -1.52 -19.12 7.34
CA ALA A 123 -2.01 -20.15 8.27
C ALA A 123 -3.21 -19.67 9.10
N ARG A 124 -4.29 -19.28 8.41
CA ARG A 124 -5.60 -19.00 9.02
C ARG A 124 -6.44 -20.27 9.16
N ASP A 125 -7.61 -20.20 9.80
CA ASP A 125 -8.51 -21.35 10.06
C ASP A 125 -8.73 -22.25 8.82
N THR A 126 -8.93 -21.63 7.65
CA THR A 126 -8.83 -22.30 6.35
C THR A 126 -7.61 -21.76 5.62
N PRO A 127 -6.50 -22.53 5.57
CA PRO A 127 -5.25 -22.06 5.00
C PRO A 127 -5.43 -21.42 3.61
N GLN A 128 -4.86 -20.23 3.45
CA GLN A 128 -4.77 -19.59 2.15
C GLN A 128 -3.50 -20.05 1.46
N HIS A 129 -3.63 -20.49 0.21
CA HIS A 129 -2.51 -20.78 -0.67
C HIS A 129 -2.72 -20.06 -1.99
N ASP A 130 -1.96 -19.01 -2.23
CA ASP A 130 -2.00 -18.26 -3.49
C ASP A 130 -0.58 -18.14 -4.04
N SER A 131 -0.46 -18.05 -5.37
CA SER A 131 0.83 -17.69 -5.95
C SER A 131 1.23 -16.27 -5.56
N ARG A 132 2.53 -15.96 -5.57
CA ARG A 132 3.04 -14.58 -5.37
C ARG A 132 2.29 -13.58 -6.24
N LEU A 133 2.07 -13.92 -7.52
CA LEU A 133 1.32 -13.08 -8.46
C LEU A 133 -0.10 -12.81 -7.96
N ARG A 134 -0.87 -13.84 -7.58
CA ARG A 134 -2.26 -13.66 -7.13
C ARG A 134 -2.34 -12.86 -5.83
N MET A 135 -1.44 -13.14 -4.90
CA MET A 135 -1.38 -12.45 -3.61
C MET A 135 -1.09 -10.96 -3.78
N LEU A 136 -0.07 -10.61 -4.57
CA LEU A 136 0.27 -9.21 -4.85
C LEU A 136 -0.83 -8.49 -5.62
N SER A 137 -1.42 -9.14 -6.64
CA SER A 137 -2.53 -8.55 -7.38
C SER A 137 -3.71 -8.22 -6.46
N HIS A 138 -4.05 -9.13 -5.55
CA HIS A 138 -5.10 -8.89 -4.55
C HIS A 138 -4.72 -7.74 -3.61
N LEU A 139 -3.48 -7.70 -3.13
CA LEU A 139 -3.02 -6.64 -2.23
C LEU A 139 -3.11 -5.27 -2.91
N PHE A 140 -2.60 -5.12 -4.14
CA PHE A 140 -2.68 -3.86 -4.87
C PHE A 140 -4.12 -3.45 -5.20
N GLU A 141 -4.99 -4.40 -5.55
CA GLU A 141 -6.42 -4.16 -5.74
C GLU A 141 -7.07 -3.63 -4.46
N HIS A 142 -6.83 -4.28 -3.32
CA HIS A 142 -7.35 -3.90 -2.00
C HIS A 142 -6.88 -2.50 -1.59
N GLN A 143 -5.59 -2.22 -1.75
CA GLN A 143 -5.00 -0.90 -1.47
C GLN A 143 -5.65 0.19 -2.31
N ILE A 144 -5.76 0.00 -3.64
CA ILE A 144 -6.41 0.96 -4.54
C ILE A 144 -7.88 1.15 -4.16
N HIS A 145 -8.59 0.07 -3.88
CA HIS A 145 -10.01 0.09 -3.51
C HIS A 145 -10.27 0.95 -2.26
N HIS A 146 -9.56 0.68 -1.16
CA HIS A 146 -9.77 1.42 0.09
C HIS A 146 -9.19 2.84 0.04
N ARG A 147 -8.10 3.06 -0.71
CA ARG A 147 -7.62 4.42 -0.99
C ARG A 147 -8.64 5.26 -1.75
N GLY A 148 -9.41 4.65 -2.66
CA GLY A 148 -10.55 5.30 -3.30
C GLY A 148 -11.61 5.76 -2.30
N GLN A 149 -11.87 4.99 -1.24
CA GLN A 149 -12.77 5.38 -0.15
C GLN A 149 -12.22 6.57 0.65
N VAL A 150 -10.92 6.55 1.00
CA VAL A 150 -10.24 7.68 1.65
C VAL A 150 -10.34 8.94 0.80
N HIS A 151 -10.04 8.84 -0.50
CA HIS A 151 -10.15 9.95 -1.45
C HIS A 151 -11.58 10.50 -1.49
N ALA A 152 -12.60 9.65 -1.58
CA ALA A 152 -14.00 10.07 -1.59
C ALA A 152 -14.40 10.79 -0.28
N MET A 153 -13.98 10.26 0.87
CA MET A 153 -14.23 10.89 2.17
C MET A 153 -13.55 12.25 2.33
N LEU A 154 -12.32 12.40 1.82
CA LEU A 154 -11.61 13.68 1.81
C LEU A 154 -12.38 14.76 1.04
N SER A 155 -13.06 14.41 -0.06
CA SER A 155 -13.93 15.35 -0.81
C SER A 155 -15.04 15.98 0.04
N GLY A 156 -15.44 15.32 1.14
CA GLY A 156 -16.39 15.84 2.12
C GLY A 156 -15.77 16.66 3.25
N THR A 157 -14.49 17.04 3.14
CA THR A 157 -13.75 17.85 4.12
C THR A 157 -13.38 19.22 3.55
N ARG A 158 -12.76 20.07 4.37
CA ARG A 158 -12.12 21.31 3.89
C ARG A 158 -10.86 21.07 3.05
N VAL A 159 -10.28 19.86 3.11
CA VAL A 159 -9.07 19.49 2.37
C VAL A 159 -9.48 18.69 1.15
N LYS A 160 -9.16 19.21 -0.04
CA LYS A 160 -9.47 18.51 -1.29
C LYS A 160 -8.56 17.27 -1.43
N PRO A 161 -9.08 16.14 -1.92
CA PRO A 161 -8.22 15.01 -2.22
C PRO A 161 -7.30 15.32 -3.41
N PRO A 162 -6.09 14.76 -3.45
CA PRO A 162 -5.16 14.91 -4.56
C PRO A 162 -5.48 13.95 -5.70
N GLN A 163 -4.99 14.24 -6.91
CA GLN A 163 -5.03 13.29 -8.03
C GLN A 163 -4.10 12.10 -7.78
N LEU A 164 -4.56 10.89 -8.14
CA LEU A 164 -3.87 9.62 -7.89
C LEU A 164 -3.77 8.70 -9.13
N ASP A 165 -4.24 9.15 -10.30
CA ASP A 165 -4.41 8.35 -11.52
C ASP A 165 -3.30 8.57 -12.58
N GLU A 166 -2.33 9.43 -12.28
CA GLU A 166 -1.28 9.86 -13.21
C GLU A 166 0.03 9.05 -13.12
N PHE A 167 0.20 8.15 -12.14
CA PHE A 167 1.50 7.50 -11.86
C PHE A 167 2.10 6.73 -13.06
N PHE A 168 1.26 6.04 -13.83
CA PHE A 168 1.73 5.26 -14.98
C PHE A 168 1.78 6.07 -16.29
N CYS A 169 1.20 7.28 -16.30
CA CYS A 169 1.11 8.09 -17.50
C CYS A 169 2.43 8.84 -17.73
N ALA A 170 3.18 8.47 -18.77
CA ALA A 170 4.48 9.09 -19.09
C ALA A 170 4.34 10.59 -19.46
N GLY A 171 3.25 10.97 -20.14
CA GLY A 171 2.98 12.36 -20.50
C GLY A 171 2.68 13.27 -19.30
N GLU A 172 2.41 12.67 -18.15
CA GLU A 172 2.06 13.35 -16.90
C GLU A 172 3.16 13.29 -15.85
N ALA A 173 4.38 12.83 -16.20
CA ALA A 173 5.51 12.74 -15.27
C ALA A 173 5.77 14.04 -14.47
N LYS A 174 5.56 15.20 -15.09
CA LYS A 174 5.68 16.50 -14.42
C LYS A 174 4.73 16.68 -13.22
N LEU A 175 3.59 16.00 -13.19
CA LEU A 175 2.59 16.12 -12.12
C LEU A 175 3.03 15.40 -10.85
N ARG A 176 3.87 14.35 -10.96
CA ARG A 176 4.43 13.58 -9.83
C ARG A 176 5.88 13.92 -9.48
N ALA A 177 6.51 14.84 -10.21
CA ALA A 177 7.93 15.18 -10.05
C ALA A 177 8.29 15.68 -8.64
N GLU A 178 7.43 16.49 -8.01
CA GLU A 178 7.65 16.98 -6.64
C GLU A 178 7.62 15.84 -5.62
N ASP A 179 6.64 14.93 -5.71
CA ASP A 179 6.59 13.78 -4.81
C ASP A 179 7.78 12.85 -5.01
N PHE A 180 8.22 12.64 -6.25
CA PHE A 180 9.40 11.84 -6.54
C PHE A 180 10.64 12.45 -5.91
N ALA A 181 10.81 13.78 -5.99
CA ALA A 181 11.91 14.46 -5.34
C ALA A 181 11.88 14.27 -3.81
N GLU A 182 10.71 14.37 -3.18
CA GLU A 182 10.53 14.14 -1.73
C GLU A 182 10.78 12.69 -1.31
N LEU A 183 10.44 11.73 -2.18
CA LEU A 183 10.65 10.29 -1.96
C LEU A 183 12.08 9.84 -2.33
N GLY A 184 12.87 10.71 -2.97
CA GLY A 184 14.21 10.39 -3.47
C GLY A 184 14.20 9.52 -4.71
N TRP A 185 13.14 9.57 -5.52
CA TRP A 185 12.94 8.77 -6.72
C TRP A 185 13.18 9.58 -7.99
N THR A 186 13.38 8.84 -9.09
CA THR A 186 13.47 9.41 -10.44
C THR A 186 12.69 8.53 -11.41
N GLU A 187 12.28 9.09 -12.54
CA GLU A 187 11.68 8.29 -13.63
C GLU A 187 12.64 7.18 -14.09
N ALA A 188 13.94 7.46 -14.18
CA ALA A 188 14.96 6.48 -14.55
C ALA A 188 15.07 5.30 -13.58
N LEU A 189 14.93 5.57 -12.27
CA LEU A 189 14.92 4.53 -11.24
C LEU A 189 13.76 3.54 -11.43
N ILE A 190 12.56 4.06 -11.71
CA ILE A 190 11.33 3.25 -11.73
C ILE A 190 11.11 2.57 -13.08
N TRP A 191 11.41 3.26 -14.19
CA TRP A 191 11.10 2.78 -15.54
C TRP A 191 12.32 2.31 -16.34
N GLY A 192 13.54 2.60 -15.87
CA GLY A 192 14.78 2.24 -16.57
C GLY A 192 15.02 3.02 -17.87
N VAL A 193 14.44 4.22 -18.00
CA VAL A 193 14.58 5.13 -19.16
C VAL A 193 15.49 6.32 -18.88
#